data_AF-A0A2D5QLM6-F1
#
_entry.id   AF-A0A2D5QLM6-F1
#
_cell.length_a   1.000
_cell.length_b   1.000
_cell.length_c   1.000
_cell.angle_alpha   90.00
_cell.angle_beta   90.00
_cell.angle_gamma   90.00
#
_symmetry.space_group_name_H-M   'P 1'
#
loop_
_entity.id
_entity.type
_entity.pdbx_description
1 polymer ?
#
loop_
_entity_poly.entity_id
_entity_poly.type
_entity_poly.pdbx_seq_one_letter_code
_entity_poly.pdbx_strand_id
1 'polypeptide(L)'
;MAKNTFEKNGGYFVNGVAYMDCKITGEPVANVSTEIVSVISSRAVMGMVGIPKEVKHKQPTGRPAGWHFMTEFVDKDGNVFHKGKEQPKLKGTLSPTKVVVKKKTKRRTKQEILLAREADKKAALKKAVQKQKDFINHKFGD
;
A
#
# COMPACT_ATOMS: atom_id res chain seq x y z
N MET A 1 -3.81 -42.29 29.39
CA MET A 1 -4.70 -41.81 30.48
C MET A 1 -5.11 -40.34 30.27
N ALA A 2 -5.56 -39.95 29.06
CA ALA A 2 -5.97 -38.56 28.76
C ALA A 2 -7.50 -38.33 28.76
N LYS A 3 -8.30 -39.41 28.77
CA LYS A 3 -9.76 -39.32 28.68
C LYS A 3 -10.41 -38.69 29.92
N ASN A 4 -9.79 -38.84 31.10
CA ASN A 4 -10.38 -38.39 32.37
C ASN A 4 -10.30 -36.87 32.59
N THR A 5 -9.47 -36.12 31.86
CA THR A 5 -9.38 -34.66 32.03
C THR A 5 -10.39 -33.92 31.16
N PHE A 6 -10.67 -34.41 29.96
CA PHE A 6 -11.58 -33.75 29.01
C PHE A 6 -13.01 -33.64 29.55
N GLU A 7 -13.59 -34.76 29.97
CA GLU A 7 -14.96 -34.80 30.50
C GLU A 7 -15.09 -34.05 31.82
N LYS A 8 -14.04 -34.07 32.67
CA LYS A 8 -13.99 -33.29 33.91
C LYS A 8 -13.94 -31.78 33.68
N ASN A 9 -13.36 -31.35 32.56
CA ASN A 9 -13.33 -29.95 32.18
C ASN A 9 -14.64 -29.50 31.51
N GLY A 10 -15.66 -30.37 31.42
CA GLY A 10 -16.95 -30.08 30.79
C GLY A 10 -17.00 -30.37 29.29
N GLY A 11 -16.03 -31.13 28.77
CA GLY A 11 -16.08 -31.65 27.41
C GLY A 11 -17.04 -32.84 27.28
N TYR A 12 -17.72 -32.98 26.15
CA TYR A 12 -18.63 -34.09 25.89
C TYR A 12 -18.54 -34.52 24.43
N PHE A 13 -19.00 -35.74 24.13
CA PHE A 13 -19.01 -36.26 22.76
C PHE A 13 -20.43 -36.34 22.23
N VAL A 14 -20.65 -35.79 21.03
CA VAL A 14 -21.90 -35.95 20.28
C VAL A 14 -21.56 -36.63 18.96
N ASN A 15 -22.10 -37.82 18.73
CA ASN A 15 -21.87 -38.61 17.52
C ASN A 15 -20.38 -38.81 17.15
N GLY A 16 -19.52 -39.01 18.17
CA GLY A 16 -18.08 -39.21 17.99
C GLY A 16 -17.27 -37.93 17.76
N VAL A 17 -17.91 -36.77 17.72
CA VAL A 17 -17.26 -35.46 17.68
C VAL A 17 -17.14 -34.91 19.10
N ALA A 18 -15.95 -34.43 19.45
CA ALA A 18 -15.71 -33.78 20.73
C ALA A 18 -16.26 -32.35 20.71
N TYR A 19 -17.03 -32.00 21.74
CA TYR A 19 -17.62 -30.70 22.01
C TYR A 19 -17.16 -30.19 23.37
N MET A 20 -17.10 -28.86 23.52
CA MET A 20 -16.92 -28.20 24.81
C MET A 20 -17.61 -26.85 24.78
N ASP A 21 -18.30 -26.49 25.86
CA ASP A 21 -19.02 -25.22 25.93
C ASP A 21 -18.04 -24.06 26.13
N CYS A 22 -18.31 -22.95 25.43
CA CYS A 22 -17.47 -21.76 25.55
C CYS A 22 -17.54 -21.18 26.97
N LYS A 23 -16.38 -20.86 27.54
CA LYS A 23 -16.26 -20.23 28.88
C LYS A 23 -17.05 -18.91 29.03
N ILE A 24 -17.33 -18.23 27.93
CA ILE A 24 -17.87 -16.86 27.93
C ILE A 24 -19.32 -16.82 27.45
N THR A 25 -19.60 -17.47 26.32
CA THR A 25 -20.95 -17.46 25.73
C THR A 25 -21.78 -18.70 26.08
N GLY A 26 -21.17 -19.77 26.61
CA GLY A 26 -21.84 -21.04 26.85
C GLY A 26 -22.23 -21.80 25.57
N GLU A 27 -21.85 -21.29 24.39
CA GLU A 27 -22.15 -21.94 23.12
C GLU A 27 -21.27 -23.19 22.91
N PRO A 28 -21.84 -24.29 22.39
CA PRO A 28 -21.11 -25.54 22.18
C PRO A 28 -20.14 -25.40 21.00
N VAL A 29 -18.85 -25.65 21.24
CA VAL A 29 -17.81 -25.60 20.20
C VAL A 29 -17.43 -27.02 19.78
N ALA A 30 -17.60 -27.34 18.50
CA ALA A 30 -17.28 -28.64 17.92
C ALA A 30 -15.79 -28.79 17.58
N ASN A 31 -15.35 -30.03 17.35
CA ASN A 31 -14.00 -30.40 16.90
C ASN A 31 -12.88 -29.94 17.83
N VAL A 32 -13.10 -30.10 19.13
CA VAL A 32 -12.13 -29.72 20.14
C VAL A 32 -11.16 -30.88 20.46
N SER A 33 -9.91 -30.55 20.81
CA SER A 33 -8.94 -31.57 21.26
C SER A 33 -9.28 -32.06 22.67
N THR A 34 -9.04 -33.33 22.97
CA THR A 34 -9.31 -33.93 24.30
C THR A 34 -8.35 -33.45 25.40
N GLU A 35 -7.30 -32.71 25.05
CA GLU A 35 -6.28 -32.26 26.01
C GLU A 35 -6.53 -30.85 26.55
N ILE A 36 -7.57 -30.17 26.07
CA ILE A 36 -7.81 -28.76 26.40
C ILE A 36 -8.49 -28.58 27.77
N VAL A 37 -8.24 -27.41 28.36
CA VAL A 37 -8.83 -26.99 29.65
C VAL A 37 -10.07 -26.10 29.47
N SER A 38 -10.11 -25.28 28.41
CA SER A 38 -11.24 -24.41 28.12
C SER A 38 -11.25 -23.96 26.66
N VAL A 39 -12.40 -23.54 26.16
CA VAL A 39 -12.59 -23.03 24.78
C VAL A 39 -13.26 -21.66 24.80
N ILE A 40 -12.88 -20.82 23.84
CA ILE A 40 -13.52 -19.55 23.54
C ILE A 40 -14.14 -19.65 22.13
N SER A 41 -15.43 -19.36 22.00
CA SER A 41 -16.15 -19.38 20.73
C SER A 41 -15.69 -18.25 19.81
N SER A 42 -15.89 -18.41 18.50
CA SER A 42 -15.59 -17.36 17.52
C SER A 42 -16.30 -16.04 17.83
N ARG A 43 -17.52 -16.10 18.36
CA ARG A 43 -18.31 -14.94 18.76
C ARG A 43 -17.70 -14.21 19.95
N ALA A 44 -17.27 -14.95 20.98
CA ALA A 44 -16.57 -14.38 22.13
C ALA A 44 -15.26 -13.72 21.71
N VAL A 45 -14.47 -14.38 20.84
CA VAL A 45 -13.23 -13.79 20.30
C VAL A 45 -13.53 -12.50 19.53
N MET A 46 -14.55 -12.48 18.69
CA MET A 46 -14.90 -11.28 17.91
C MET A 46 -15.32 -10.11 18.82
N GLY A 47 -16.05 -10.39 19.91
CA GLY A 47 -16.38 -9.39 20.93
C GLY A 47 -15.16 -8.84 21.66
N MET A 48 -14.14 -9.67 21.89
CA MET A 48 -12.89 -9.25 22.55
C MET A 48 -11.98 -8.41 21.64
N VAL A 49 -11.84 -8.80 20.37
CA VAL A 49 -10.96 -8.11 19.41
C VAL A 49 -11.51 -6.72 19.06
N GLY A 50 -12.84 -6.57 19.06
CA GLY A 50 -13.50 -5.32 18.74
C GLY A 50 -13.38 -4.94 17.26
N ILE A 51 -14.16 -3.95 16.84
CA ILE A 51 -14.07 -3.42 15.48
C ILE A 51 -12.87 -2.48 15.39
N PRO A 52 -11.96 -2.65 14.42
CA PRO A 52 -10.88 -1.70 14.19
C PRO A 52 -11.45 -0.29 14.04
N LYS A 53 -10.92 0.66 14.82
CA LYS A 53 -11.32 2.06 14.68
C LYS A 53 -10.98 2.51 13.26
N GLU A 54 -11.98 3.00 12.53
CA GLU A 54 -11.76 3.53 11.18
C GLU A 54 -10.69 4.61 11.22
N VAL A 55 -9.66 4.43 10.40
CA VAL A 55 -8.60 5.43 10.24
C VAL A 55 -9.23 6.62 9.53
N LYS A 56 -9.45 7.71 10.27
CA LYS A 56 -9.98 8.95 9.70
C LYS A 56 -9.12 9.39 8.51
N HIS A 57 -9.68 9.31 7.31
CA HIS A 57 -9.02 9.80 6.10
C HIS A 57 -8.86 11.33 6.18
N LYS A 58 -7.67 11.84 5.87
CA LYS A 58 -7.41 13.30 5.83
C LYS A 58 -8.27 13.95 4.75
N GLN A 59 -9.02 14.98 5.13
CA GLN A 59 -9.80 15.78 4.18
C GLN A 59 -8.88 16.62 3.29
N PRO A 60 -9.13 16.70 1.97
CA PRO A 60 -8.29 17.48 1.06
C PRO A 60 -8.46 18.98 1.32
N THR A 61 -7.37 19.67 1.62
CA THR A 61 -7.35 21.13 1.91
C THR A 61 -7.47 22.01 0.66
N GLY A 62 -7.72 21.44 -0.51
CA GLY A 62 -7.83 22.17 -1.78
C GLY A 62 -6.50 22.70 -2.35
N ARG A 63 -5.38 22.57 -1.63
CA ARG A 63 -4.04 22.99 -2.07
C ARG A 63 -3.39 21.95 -3.00
N PRO A 64 -2.60 22.36 -4.01
CA PRO A 64 -1.99 21.43 -4.95
C PRO A 64 -0.99 20.50 -4.27
N ALA A 65 -0.90 19.26 -4.75
CA ALA A 65 0.07 18.30 -4.25
C ALA A 65 1.50 18.85 -4.41
N GLY A 66 2.27 18.84 -3.32
CA GLY A 66 3.65 19.36 -3.30
C GLY A 66 3.78 20.88 -3.09
N TRP A 67 2.71 21.61 -2.77
CA TRP A 67 2.77 23.06 -2.53
C TRP A 67 3.80 23.49 -1.48
N HIS A 68 4.00 22.68 -0.43
CA HIS A 68 5.00 22.95 0.61
C HIS A 68 6.45 22.96 0.07
N PHE A 69 6.71 22.34 -1.09
CA PHE A 69 8.02 22.34 -1.73
C PHE A 69 8.18 23.46 -2.76
N MET A 70 7.11 24.21 -3.07
CA MET A 70 7.21 25.35 -3.97
C MET A 70 8.01 26.47 -3.29
N THR A 71 8.89 27.10 -4.06
CA THR A 71 9.70 28.24 -3.59
C THR A 71 8.81 29.40 -3.16
N GLU A 72 7.74 29.63 -3.91
CA GLU A 72 6.66 30.59 -3.67
C GLU A 72 5.34 29.93 -4.05
N PHE A 73 4.39 29.92 -3.12
CA PHE A 73 3.02 29.45 -3.34
C PHE A 73 2.06 30.49 -2.79
N VAL A 74 1.18 30.99 -3.64
CA VAL A 74 0.12 31.93 -3.27
C VAL A 74 -1.19 31.15 -3.24
N ASP A 75 -1.79 31.04 -2.06
CA ASP A 75 -3.08 30.38 -1.87
C ASP A 75 -4.22 31.24 -2.44
N LYS A 76 -5.40 30.64 -2.63
CA LYS A 76 -6.60 31.35 -3.10
C LYS A 76 -6.97 32.53 -2.21
N ASP A 77 -6.68 32.40 -0.91
CA ASP A 77 -6.95 33.41 0.11
C ASP A 77 -5.90 34.53 0.16
N GLY A 78 -4.95 34.58 -0.80
CA GLY A 78 -3.92 35.61 -0.88
C GLY A 78 -2.74 35.42 0.08
N ASN A 79 -2.66 34.25 0.74
CA ASN A 79 -1.56 33.89 1.63
C ASN A 79 -0.33 33.43 0.83
N VAL A 80 0.82 34.04 1.08
CA VAL A 80 2.09 33.68 0.44
C VAL A 80 2.88 32.74 1.33
N PHE A 81 3.26 31.60 0.77
CA PHE A 81 4.10 30.59 1.41
C PHE A 81 5.42 30.47 0.67
N HIS A 82 6.53 30.46 1.40
CA HIS A 82 7.84 30.13 0.86
C HIS A 82 8.32 28.81 1.46
N LYS A 83 8.44 27.75 0.64
CA LYS A 83 8.79 26.40 1.11
C LYS A 83 7.95 25.92 2.31
N GLY A 84 6.64 26.21 2.26
CA GLY A 84 5.69 25.83 3.30
C GLY A 84 5.65 26.73 4.54
N LYS A 85 6.54 27.73 4.66
CA LYS A 85 6.47 28.76 5.72
C LYS A 85 5.64 29.94 5.24
N GLU A 86 4.65 30.32 6.03
CA GLU A 86 3.83 31.49 5.75
C GLU A 86 4.65 32.78 5.87
N GLN A 87 4.48 33.70 4.92
CA GLN A 87 5.04 35.05 4.98
C GLN A 87 3.90 36.06 5.11
N PRO A 88 3.55 36.46 6.34
CA PRO A 88 2.45 37.38 6.61
C PRO A 88 2.62 38.75 5.94
N LYS A 89 3.87 39.17 5.69
CA LYS A 89 4.23 40.47 5.12
C LYS A 89 3.90 40.61 3.63
N LEU A 90 3.77 39.49 2.90
CA LEU A 90 3.52 39.48 1.45
C LEU A 90 2.06 39.11 1.12
N LYS A 91 1.19 39.05 2.14
CA LYS A 91 -0.23 38.76 1.93
C LYS A 91 -0.88 39.83 1.05
N GLY A 92 -1.55 39.40 0.00
CA GLY A 92 -2.30 40.26 -0.92
C GLY A 92 -1.47 41.00 -1.98
N THR A 93 -0.15 40.81 -2.05
CA THR A 93 0.70 41.51 -3.03
C THR A 93 0.87 40.76 -4.35
N LEU A 94 0.75 39.42 -4.33
CA LEU A 94 1.05 38.56 -5.47
C LEU A 94 -0.21 37.83 -5.96
N SER A 95 -0.29 37.60 -7.27
CA SER A 95 -1.41 36.88 -7.88
C SER A 95 -1.42 35.39 -7.48
N PRO A 96 -2.61 34.76 -7.36
CA PRO A 96 -2.72 33.35 -6.99
C PRO A 96 -1.96 32.43 -7.96
N THR A 97 -1.28 31.41 -7.43
CA THR A 97 -0.52 30.48 -8.26
C THR A 97 -1.46 29.63 -9.12
N LYS A 98 -1.34 29.74 -10.45
CA LYS A 98 -2.16 28.95 -11.39
C LYS A 98 -1.78 27.47 -11.30
N VAL A 99 -2.63 26.68 -10.65
CA VAL A 99 -2.44 25.23 -10.50
C VAL A 99 -2.69 24.54 -11.84
N VAL A 100 -1.62 24.22 -12.56
CA VAL A 100 -1.72 23.37 -13.75
C VAL A 100 -1.81 21.91 -13.31
N VAL A 101 -2.94 21.27 -13.58
CA VAL A 101 -3.10 19.82 -13.36
C VAL A 101 -2.14 19.10 -14.30
N LYS A 102 -1.12 18.43 -13.74
CA LYS A 102 -0.20 17.60 -14.55
C LYS A 102 -1.01 16.47 -15.18
N LYS A 103 -0.99 16.38 -16.52
CA LYS A 103 -1.61 15.27 -17.25
C LYS A 103 -0.93 13.97 -16.78
N LYS A 104 -1.72 13.01 -16.31
CA LYS A 104 -1.19 11.71 -15.89
C LYS A 104 -0.57 11.02 -17.10
N THR A 105 0.70 10.65 -17.01
CA THR A 105 1.34 9.81 -18.02
C THR A 105 0.64 8.46 -18.03
N LYS A 106 0.10 8.05 -19.18
CA LYS A 106 -0.50 6.72 -19.31
C LYS A 106 0.59 5.66 -19.11
N ARG A 107 0.30 4.65 -18.29
CA ARG A 107 1.18 3.48 -18.14
C ARG A 107 1.28 2.79 -19.49
N ARG A 108 2.51 2.52 -19.95
CA ARG A 108 2.74 1.79 -21.21
C ARG A 108 2.15 0.37 -21.12
N THR A 109 1.62 -0.12 -22.24
CA THR A 109 1.17 -1.52 -22.34
C THR A 109 2.36 -2.47 -22.43
N LYS A 110 2.17 -3.77 -22.16
CA LYS A 110 3.25 -4.78 -22.23
C LYS A 110 3.89 -4.83 -23.63
N GLN A 111 3.07 -4.70 -24.68
CA GLN A 111 3.52 -4.68 -26.07
C GLN A 111 4.39 -3.46 -26.38
N GLU A 112 3.98 -2.27 -25.97
CA GLU A 112 4.77 -1.03 -26.13
C GLU A 112 6.15 -1.13 -25.46
N ILE A 113 6.21 -1.77 -24.28
CA ILE A 113 7.48 -1.99 -23.57
C ILE A 113 8.38 -2.95 -24.34
N LEU A 114 7.83 -4.02 -24.92
CA LEU A 114 8.60 -4.97 -25.72
C LEU A 114 9.14 -4.33 -27.01
N LEU A 115 8.30 -3.58 -27.72
CA LEU A 115 8.70 -2.86 -28.93
C LEU A 115 9.82 -1.83 -28.65
N ALA A 116 9.68 -1.06 -27.57
CA ALA A 116 10.72 -0.11 -27.15
C ALA A 116 12.05 -0.83 -26.83
N ARG A 117 12.00 -1.95 -26.10
CA ARG A 117 13.19 -2.74 -25.77
C ARG A 117 13.86 -3.34 -27.00
N GLU A 118 13.08 -3.83 -27.97
CA GLU A 118 13.64 -4.34 -29.22
C GLU A 118 14.29 -3.24 -30.06
N ALA A 119 13.68 -2.06 -30.13
CA ALA A 119 14.26 -0.90 -30.79
C ALA A 119 15.60 -0.50 -30.16
N ASP A 120 15.66 -0.43 -28.82
CA ASP A 120 16.88 -0.12 -28.08
C ASP A 120 17.98 -1.17 -28.32
N LYS A 121 17.65 -2.46 -28.25
CA LYS A 121 18.58 -3.56 -28.53
C LYS A 121 19.09 -3.53 -29.97
N LYS A 122 18.21 -3.29 -30.94
CA LYS A 122 18.58 -3.19 -32.36
C LYS A 122 19.48 -1.99 -32.62
N ALA A 123 19.23 -0.85 -31.97
CA ALA A 123 20.09 0.32 -32.06
C ALA A 123 21.48 0.04 -31.45
N ALA A 124 21.55 -0.62 -30.29
CA ALA A 124 22.81 -1.03 -29.68
C ALA A 124 23.59 -2.03 -30.56
N LEU A 125 22.91 -3.02 -31.14
CA LEU A 125 23.52 -3.99 -32.05
C LEU A 125 24.09 -3.31 -33.30
N LYS A 126 23.34 -2.40 -33.92
CA LYS A 126 23.82 -1.63 -35.08
C LYS A 126 25.07 -0.82 -34.74
N LYS A 127 25.10 -0.17 -33.57
CA LYS A 127 26.29 0.56 -33.09
C LYS A 127 27.49 -0.37 -32.88
N ALA A 128 27.29 -1.56 -32.31
CA ALA A 128 28.36 -2.54 -32.11
C ALA A 128 28.92 -3.07 -33.45
N VAL A 129 28.03 -3.40 -34.40
CA VAL A 129 28.43 -3.83 -35.75
C VAL A 129 29.18 -2.72 -36.48
N GLN A 130 28.73 -1.47 -36.34
CA GLN A 130 29.44 -0.33 -36.94
C GLN A 130 30.84 -0.18 -36.34
N LYS A 131 30.99 -0.24 -35.01
CA LYS A 131 32.31 -0.23 -34.35
C LYS A 131 33.24 -1.35 -34.82
N GLN A 132 32.70 -2.57 -35.01
CA GLN A 132 33.49 -3.69 -35.55
C GLN A 132 33.96 -3.42 -36.98
N LYS A 133 33.08 -2.87 -37.84
CA LYS A 133 33.45 -2.48 -39.21
C LYS A 133 34.48 -1.36 -39.22
N ASP A 134 34.33 -0.36 -38.37
CA ASP A 134 35.27 0.76 -38.28
C ASP A 134 36.65 0.28 -37.81
N PHE A 135 36.67 -0.67 -36.86
CA PHE A 135 37.90 -1.33 -36.40
C PHE A 135 38.59 -2.14 -37.51
N ILE A 136 37.86 -2.98 -38.24
CA ILE A 136 38.43 -3.82 -39.34
C ILE A 136 38.94 -2.95 -40.49
N ASN A 137 38.25 -1.85 -40.82
CA ASN A 137 38.65 -0.96 -41.91
C ASN A 137 39.72 0.07 -41.48
N HIS A 138 40.33 -0.10 -40.30
CA HIS A 138 41.31 0.83 -39.73
C HIS A 138 40.86 2.29 -39.74
N LYS A 139 39.55 2.53 -39.66
CA LYS A 139 38.97 3.87 -39.50
C LYS A 139 38.95 4.20 -38.01
N PHE A 140 40.14 4.36 -37.44
CA PHE A 140 40.29 5.04 -36.16
C PHE A 140 40.05 6.53 -36.45
N GLY A 141 39.03 7.11 -35.82
CA GLY A 141 38.81 8.55 -35.93
C GLY A 141 40.06 9.29 -35.46
N ASP A 142 40.38 10.42 -36.09
CA ASP A 142 41.25 11.44 -35.49
C ASP A 142 40.79 11.80 -34.07
#